data_AF-A0A2V5P3U4-F1
#
_entry.id   AF-A0A2V5P3U4-F1
#
_cell.length_a   1.000
_cell.length_b   1.000
_cell.length_c   1.000
_cell.angle_alpha   90.00
_cell.angle_beta   90.00
_cell.angle_gamma   90.00
#
_symmetry.space_group_name_H-M   'P 1'
#
loop_
_entity.id
_entity.type
_entity.pdbx_description
1 polymer ?
#
loop_
_entity_poly.entity_id
_entity_poly.type
_entity_poly.pdbx_seq_one_letter_code
_entity_poly.pdbx_strand_id
1 'polypeptide(L)'
;MKLVQAPQAPSKREQQLLAQKSGAFDITVQYELQVTKRDSESGFTLPLPSGLINRLNLTAVNLDVDVLSPQGVSVQRDLSGSNTVATLVLSSATNVWIGWKPRSRDVKREKPVFYAEISQLYVPAAGVIEGAHQVSIRPAQGELSELLLNVPAGATVTDVSDPTMFTIQKPKIENQKSIVTLWRFDPDTRKLRVTLNPPQSRPFALLIRSQVATGPLPFEQSVGLVSAENAAGQIGLLGVATGNEVQLDTANTPGFSPINLEDFPTDLVPTLQAQVPGLIVRRAFRYADIKATASVKASPVEPDIRVETQDTLSLGEDRTVLAANPTVEITRAGIFRLSFIMPPGFDVESISGPALSHWTELKTEAVRIITLHLRGKTEGRQQFSISLAGPGIKPPAGTRPTASQSWSVPQLILREASKQRGTLLIVPEQGLRLQVATRDGVTQLDPQKSGIRQKGVLAFRILQTPWSLVLAVEQVDPWIQVTSLQHATVAEAQVKVLANLQYQIENAGLKSLRVFLPTNAEGVRFQGDQLADFLKEPGAVTNGLQAWEVKLHRRVIGPYLLQATYQTLMPDQAPQTILRGVQAADVNLQRGFKHTVSAPPRSAVSLG
;
A
#
# COMPACT_ATOMS: atom_id res chain seq x y z
N MET A 1 -104.80 4.18 -24.25
CA MET A 1 -103.88 3.02 -24.29
C MET A 1 -104.61 1.83 -23.69
N LYS A 2 -104.48 0.64 -24.27
CA LYS A 2 -104.97 -0.61 -23.68
C LYS A 2 -103.78 -1.55 -23.47
N LEU A 3 -103.61 -2.07 -22.26
CA LEU A 3 -102.65 -3.11 -21.99
C LEU A 3 -103.15 -4.40 -22.65
N VAL A 4 -102.35 -4.94 -23.55
CA VAL A 4 -102.67 -6.18 -24.27
C VAL A 4 -101.53 -7.16 -24.07
N GLN A 5 -101.87 -8.44 -24.00
CA GLN A 5 -100.88 -9.50 -23.95
C GLN A 5 -100.42 -9.78 -25.38
N ALA A 6 -99.11 -9.75 -25.63
CA ALA A 6 -98.57 -9.96 -26.96
C ALA A 6 -98.87 -11.39 -27.46
N PRO A 7 -99.31 -11.57 -28.72
CA PRO A 7 -99.48 -12.91 -29.28
C PRO A 7 -98.11 -13.54 -29.61
N GLN A 8 -97.75 -14.55 -28.80
CA GLN A 8 -96.71 -15.59 -28.98
C GLN A 8 -95.24 -15.18 -29.20
N ALA A 9 -94.44 -15.42 -28.14
CA ALA A 9 -93.13 -16.11 -28.22
C ALA A 9 -93.08 -17.16 -27.09
N PRO A 10 -92.50 -18.37 -27.28
CA PRO A 10 -92.82 -19.55 -26.46
C PRO A 10 -92.28 -19.57 -25.02
N SER A 11 -91.62 -18.51 -24.54
CA SER A 11 -90.92 -18.55 -23.25
C SER A 11 -90.96 -17.25 -22.42
N LYS A 12 -91.67 -16.20 -22.85
CA LYS A 12 -91.87 -14.98 -22.04
C LYS A 12 -93.27 -14.42 -22.22
N ARG A 13 -93.98 -14.20 -21.12
CA ARG A 13 -95.20 -13.37 -21.10
C ARG A 13 -94.77 -11.91 -21.22
N GLU A 14 -94.83 -11.34 -22.43
CA GLU A 14 -94.61 -9.91 -22.64
C GLU A 14 -95.94 -9.17 -22.64
N GLN A 15 -96.06 -8.15 -21.78
CA GLN A 15 -97.19 -7.22 -21.78
C GLN A 15 -96.83 -6.02 -22.67
N GLN A 16 -97.71 -5.66 -23.60
CA GLN A 16 -97.53 -4.52 -24.50
C GLN A 16 -98.61 -3.47 -24.26
N LEU A 17 -98.23 -2.20 -24.29
CA LEU A 17 -99.18 -1.08 -24.27
C LEU A 17 -99.52 -0.70 -25.71
N LEU A 18 -100.77 -0.98 -26.11
CA LEU A 18 -101.26 -0.65 -27.44
C LEU A 18 -101.99 0.71 -27.43
N ALA A 19 -101.54 1.63 -28.28
CA ALA A 19 -102.23 2.88 -28.54
C ALA A 19 -103.46 2.63 -29.41
N GLN A 20 -104.65 2.96 -28.92
CA GLN A 20 -105.91 2.80 -29.66
C GLN A 20 -106.23 4.02 -30.56
N LYS A 21 -105.47 5.11 -30.43
CA LYS A 21 -105.61 6.36 -31.19
C LYS A 21 -104.23 6.93 -31.49
N SER A 22 -104.09 7.68 -32.58
CA SER A 22 -102.86 8.43 -32.89
C SER A 22 -102.68 9.62 -31.95
N GLY A 23 -101.45 9.91 -31.55
CA GLY A 23 -101.12 11.04 -30.66
C GLY A 23 -99.85 10.79 -29.85
N ALA A 24 -99.42 11.79 -29.08
CA ALA A 24 -98.38 11.63 -28.07
C ALA A 24 -98.96 11.01 -26.80
N PHE A 25 -98.21 10.11 -26.17
CA PHE A 25 -98.61 9.46 -24.94
C PHE A 25 -97.48 9.55 -23.92
N ASP A 26 -97.80 10.07 -22.73
CA ASP A 26 -96.93 9.98 -21.58
C ASP A 26 -97.27 8.73 -20.78
N ILE A 27 -96.29 7.87 -20.59
CA ILE A 27 -96.45 6.56 -19.94
C ILE A 27 -95.47 6.49 -18.78
N THR A 28 -95.99 6.23 -17.58
CA THR A 28 -95.18 5.94 -16.40
C THR A 28 -95.36 4.47 -16.04
N VAL A 29 -94.25 3.75 -15.93
CA VAL A 29 -94.22 2.34 -15.51
C VAL A 29 -93.33 2.22 -14.29
N GLN A 30 -93.85 1.56 -13.25
CA GLN A 30 -93.07 1.15 -12.08
C GLN A 30 -92.86 -0.35 -12.15
N TYR A 31 -91.61 -0.79 -11.99
CA TYR A 31 -91.23 -2.18 -12.06
C TYR A 31 -90.00 -2.42 -11.19
N GLU A 32 -89.83 -3.67 -10.78
CA GLU A 32 -88.66 -4.12 -10.05
C GLU A 32 -87.75 -4.92 -10.98
N LEU A 33 -86.45 -4.66 -10.89
CA LEU A 33 -85.42 -5.43 -11.60
C LEU A 33 -84.53 -6.12 -10.58
N GLN A 34 -84.18 -7.36 -10.90
CA GLN A 34 -83.16 -8.06 -10.15
C GLN A 34 -81.77 -7.52 -10.52
N VAL A 35 -80.98 -7.17 -9.51
CA VAL A 35 -79.55 -6.89 -9.68
C VAL A 35 -78.82 -8.21 -9.93
N THR A 36 -78.09 -8.29 -11.04
CA THR A 36 -77.26 -9.42 -11.42
C THR A 36 -75.79 -9.03 -11.37
N LYS A 37 -74.91 -10.04 -11.42
CA LYS A 37 -73.45 -9.82 -11.51
C LYS A 37 -72.97 -10.18 -12.90
N ARG A 38 -72.16 -9.30 -13.49
CA ARG A 38 -71.50 -9.51 -14.78
C ARG A 38 -70.06 -9.01 -14.66
N ASP A 39 -69.09 -9.86 -15.01
CA ASP A 39 -67.66 -9.47 -15.06
C ASP A 39 -67.13 -8.77 -13.78
N SER A 40 -67.55 -9.25 -12.60
CA SER A 40 -67.24 -8.68 -11.27
C SER A 40 -67.89 -7.34 -10.93
N GLU A 41 -68.80 -6.86 -11.76
CA GLU A 41 -69.64 -5.68 -11.52
C GLU A 41 -71.05 -6.11 -11.10
N SER A 42 -71.66 -5.37 -10.18
CA SER A 42 -73.08 -5.56 -9.83
C SER A 42 -73.90 -4.58 -10.66
N GLY A 43 -75.02 -5.02 -11.22
CA GLY A 43 -75.77 -4.16 -12.15
C GLY A 43 -77.10 -4.75 -12.58
N PHE A 44 -77.74 -4.10 -13.54
CA PHE A 44 -78.98 -4.61 -14.15
C PHE A 44 -79.07 -4.21 -15.62
N THR A 45 -79.91 -4.95 -16.35
CA THR A 45 -80.27 -4.63 -17.73
C THR A 45 -81.58 -3.86 -17.74
N LEU A 46 -81.58 -2.66 -18.31
CA LEU A 46 -82.78 -1.85 -18.50
C LEU A 46 -83.66 -2.48 -19.59
N PRO A 47 -84.90 -2.89 -19.29
CA PRO A 47 -85.84 -3.46 -20.26
C PRO A 47 -86.55 -2.36 -21.05
N LEU A 48 -85.79 -1.41 -21.60
CA LEU A 48 -86.33 -0.29 -22.37
C LEU A 48 -86.13 -0.53 -23.88
N PRO A 49 -87.13 -0.21 -24.72
CA PRO A 49 -86.94 -0.20 -26.16
C PRO A 49 -85.97 0.92 -26.56
N SER A 50 -85.41 0.83 -27.77
CA SER A 50 -84.54 1.89 -28.29
C SER A 50 -85.33 3.20 -28.43
N GLY A 51 -84.77 4.27 -27.88
CA GLY A 51 -85.34 5.62 -27.90
C GLY A 51 -84.31 6.65 -28.38
N LEU A 52 -84.79 7.78 -28.91
CA LEU A 52 -83.93 8.90 -29.36
C LEU A 52 -83.11 9.49 -28.20
N ILE A 53 -83.68 9.54 -27.00
CA ILE A 53 -83.03 10.05 -25.78
C ILE A 53 -83.38 9.11 -24.63
N ASN A 54 -82.37 8.46 -24.06
CA ASN A 54 -82.50 7.62 -22.88
C ASN A 54 -81.73 8.28 -21.72
N ARG A 55 -82.47 8.72 -20.69
CA ARG A 55 -81.88 9.30 -19.47
C ARG A 55 -82.19 8.41 -18.27
N LEU A 56 -81.17 8.14 -17.46
CA LEU A 56 -81.29 7.38 -16.23
C LEU A 56 -80.75 8.21 -15.07
N ASN A 57 -81.56 8.35 -14.03
CA ASN A 57 -81.10 8.80 -12.72
C ASN A 57 -81.04 7.58 -11.80
N LEU A 58 -79.85 7.23 -11.35
CA LEU A 58 -79.58 6.11 -10.47
C LEU A 58 -79.19 6.65 -9.09
N THR A 59 -79.77 6.07 -8.05
CA THR A 59 -79.32 6.27 -6.66
C THR A 59 -78.94 4.92 -6.08
N ALA A 60 -77.66 4.72 -5.81
CA ALA A 60 -77.16 3.55 -5.11
C ALA A 60 -77.12 3.87 -3.61
N VAL A 61 -78.05 3.28 -2.86
CA VAL A 61 -78.24 3.59 -1.44
C VAL A 61 -77.14 2.95 -0.59
N ASN A 62 -76.48 3.76 0.25
CA ASN A 62 -75.40 3.34 1.15
C ASN A 62 -74.22 2.64 0.44
N LEU A 63 -73.91 3.07 -0.78
CA LEU A 63 -72.84 2.52 -1.61
C LEU A 63 -71.97 3.65 -2.16
N ASP A 64 -70.64 3.54 -1.99
CA ASP A 64 -69.62 4.37 -2.67
C ASP A 64 -69.04 3.56 -3.84
N VAL A 65 -69.60 3.79 -5.03
CA VAL A 65 -69.35 2.95 -6.22
C VAL A 65 -69.10 3.79 -7.47
N ASP A 66 -68.29 3.25 -8.38
CA ASP A 66 -68.16 3.78 -9.73
C ASP A 66 -69.28 3.19 -10.59
N VAL A 67 -70.15 4.03 -11.16
CA VAL A 67 -71.23 3.63 -12.08
C VAL A 67 -70.71 3.66 -13.52
N LEU A 68 -71.00 2.60 -14.27
CA LEU A 68 -70.46 2.32 -15.59
C LEU A 68 -71.56 1.78 -16.50
N SER A 69 -71.54 2.18 -17.77
CA SER A 69 -72.38 1.57 -18.81
C SER A 69 -71.63 1.55 -20.13
N PRO A 70 -71.50 0.40 -20.82
CA PRO A 70 -70.90 0.34 -22.16
C PRO A 70 -71.63 1.21 -23.19
N GLN A 71 -72.91 1.48 -22.96
CA GLN A 71 -73.76 2.31 -23.81
C GLN A 71 -73.92 3.75 -23.27
N GLY A 72 -73.16 4.14 -22.24
CA GLY A 72 -73.19 5.48 -21.67
C GLY A 72 -72.46 6.50 -22.55
N VAL A 73 -73.17 7.49 -23.07
CA VAL A 73 -72.60 8.65 -23.79
C VAL A 73 -72.08 9.69 -22.78
N SER A 74 -72.79 9.85 -21.67
CA SER A 74 -72.36 10.69 -20.55
C SER A 74 -72.76 10.02 -19.25
N VAL A 75 -71.84 10.02 -18.28
CA VAL A 75 -72.06 9.53 -16.92
C VAL A 75 -71.56 10.59 -15.97
N GLN A 76 -72.49 11.33 -15.37
CA GLN A 76 -72.21 12.28 -14.30
C GLN A 76 -72.56 11.63 -12.97
N ARG A 77 -71.71 11.81 -11.97
CA ARG A 77 -71.89 11.17 -10.67
C ARG A 77 -71.48 12.11 -9.56
N ASP A 78 -72.24 12.06 -8.47
CA ASP A 78 -72.01 12.82 -7.26
C ASP A 78 -72.31 11.95 -6.03
N LEU A 79 -71.77 12.36 -4.89
CA LEU A 79 -72.13 11.80 -3.59
C LEU A 79 -73.21 12.66 -2.95
N SER A 80 -74.29 12.02 -2.53
CA SER A 80 -75.34 12.65 -1.73
C SER A 80 -75.47 11.90 -0.41
N GLY A 81 -74.80 12.41 0.63
CA GLY A 81 -74.66 11.70 1.91
C GLY A 81 -73.86 10.42 1.77
N SER A 82 -74.44 9.28 2.17
CA SER A 82 -73.88 7.93 2.02
C SER A 82 -74.23 7.26 0.67
N ASN A 83 -74.95 7.95 -0.22
CA ASN A 83 -75.44 7.40 -1.48
C ASN A 83 -74.61 7.90 -2.66
N THR A 84 -74.37 7.03 -3.63
CA THR A 84 -73.89 7.44 -4.96
C THR A 84 -75.10 7.79 -5.83
N VAL A 85 -75.14 9.02 -6.35
CA VAL A 85 -76.15 9.47 -7.33
C VAL A 85 -75.46 9.60 -8.68
N ALA A 86 -76.04 9.00 -9.72
CA ALA A 86 -75.51 9.08 -11.07
C ALA A 86 -76.60 9.45 -12.08
N THR A 87 -76.30 10.40 -12.96
CA THR A 87 -77.12 10.76 -14.11
C THR A 87 -76.42 10.28 -15.38
N LEU A 88 -77.09 9.41 -16.12
CA LEU A 88 -76.57 8.81 -17.34
C LEU A 88 -77.41 9.24 -18.55
N VAL A 89 -76.72 9.58 -19.63
CA VAL A 89 -77.29 9.69 -20.98
C VAL A 89 -76.82 8.47 -21.77
N LEU A 90 -77.76 7.66 -22.23
CA LEU A 90 -77.49 6.38 -22.89
C LEU A 90 -77.70 6.52 -24.41
N SER A 91 -76.93 5.77 -25.18
CA SER A 91 -77.12 5.65 -26.63
C SER A 91 -78.39 4.86 -26.96
N SER A 92 -78.84 4.97 -28.22
CA SER A 92 -80.00 4.21 -28.71
C SER A 92 -79.63 2.72 -28.83
N ALA A 93 -80.02 1.94 -27.82
CA ALA A 93 -79.80 0.51 -27.77
C ALA A 93 -80.94 -0.17 -26.98
N THR A 94 -81.23 -1.42 -27.31
CA THR A 94 -82.12 -2.28 -26.52
C THR A 94 -81.30 -3.03 -25.48
N ASN A 95 -81.90 -3.30 -24.31
CA ASN A 95 -81.26 -4.06 -23.22
C ASN A 95 -79.91 -3.47 -22.75
N VAL A 96 -79.91 -2.18 -22.40
CA VAL A 96 -78.71 -1.48 -21.92
C VAL A 96 -78.28 -2.00 -20.55
N TRP A 97 -77.01 -2.34 -20.40
CA TRP A 97 -76.43 -2.76 -19.12
C TRP A 97 -75.95 -1.55 -18.32
N ILE A 98 -76.36 -1.47 -17.05
CA ILE A 98 -75.87 -0.49 -16.08
C ILE A 98 -75.19 -1.28 -14.96
N GLY A 99 -73.87 -1.12 -14.86
CA GLY A 99 -73.04 -1.76 -13.84
C GLY A 99 -72.48 -0.74 -12.84
N TRP A 100 -72.10 -1.22 -11.68
CA TRP A 100 -71.29 -0.47 -10.73
C TRP A 100 -70.32 -1.38 -9.98
N LYS A 101 -69.20 -0.81 -9.55
CA LYS A 101 -68.16 -1.51 -8.79
C LYS A 101 -67.66 -0.67 -7.62
N PRO A 102 -67.15 -1.29 -6.53
CA PRO A 102 -66.56 -0.56 -5.42
C PRO A 102 -65.49 0.41 -5.89
N ARG A 103 -65.50 1.61 -5.34
CA ARG A 103 -64.57 2.67 -5.74
C ARG A 103 -63.11 2.26 -5.48
N SER A 104 -62.26 2.38 -6.50
CA SER A 104 -60.82 2.20 -6.33
C SER A 104 -60.19 3.42 -5.66
N ARG A 105 -59.34 3.18 -4.65
CA ARG A 105 -58.61 4.23 -3.92
C ARG A 105 -57.63 4.97 -4.85
N ASP A 106 -57.71 6.31 -4.89
CA ASP A 106 -56.82 7.17 -5.67
C ASP A 106 -55.69 7.73 -4.77
N VAL A 107 -54.55 7.05 -4.79
CA VAL A 107 -53.39 7.34 -3.94
C VAL A 107 -52.72 8.68 -4.31
N LYS A 108 -52.94 9.21 -5.52
CA LYS A 108 -52.28 10.43 -6.03
C LYS A 108 -52.76 11.72 -5.36
N ARG A 109 -53.98 11.70 -4.81
CA ARG A 109 -54.61 12.86 -4.18
C ARG A 109 -54.50 12.83 -2.66
N GLU A 110 -53.85 11.81 -2.10
CA GLU A 110 -53.68 11.65 -0.66
C GLU A 110 -52.37 12.30 -0.18
N LYS A 111 -52.41 12.95 0.99
CA LYS A 111 -51.20 13.44 1.64
C LYS A 111 -50.32 12.24 2.00
N PRO A 112 -49.03 12.22 1.59
CA PRO A 112 -48.19 11.07 1.87
C PRO A 112 -47.87 10.96 3.36
N VAL A 113 -48.02 9.75 3.90
CA VAL A 113 -47.59 9.38 5.25
C VAL A 113 -46.64 8.21 5.13
N PHE A 114 -45.45 8.32 5.71
CA PHE A 114 -44.41 7.30 5.58
C PHE A 114 -43.59 7.19 6.86
N TYR A 115 -42.95 6.03 7.02
CA TYR A 115 -41.99 5.76 8.09
C TYR A 115 -40.60 5.60 7.50
N ALA A 116 -39.58 6.02 8.26
CA ALA A 116 -38.18 5.94 7.85
C ALA A 116 -37.37 5.05 8.81
N GLU A 117 -36.52 4.21 8.24
CA GLU A 117 -35.52 3.44 8.96
C GLU A 117 -34.16 3.75 8.34
N ILE A 118 -33.25 4.37 9.10
CA ILE A 118 -31.98 4.86 8.56
C ILE A 118 -30.79 4.19 9.26
N SER A 119 -30.06 3.39 8.50
CA SER A 119 -28.80 2.78 8.92
C SER A 119 -27.64 3.63 8.43
N GLN A 120 -26.81 4.12 9.34
CA GLN A 120 -25.75 5.09 9.06
C GLN A 120 -24.41 4.53 9.49
N LEU A 121 -23.44 4.52 8.59
CA LEU A 121 -22.09 4.06 8.84
C LEU A 121 -21.12 5.22 8.72
N TYR A 122 -20.36 5.51 9.78
CA TYR A 122 -19.27 6.49 9.74
C TYR A 122 -17.92 5.79 9.81
N VAL A 123 -16.98 6.28 9.00
CA VAL A 123 -15.63 5.75 8.86
C VAL A 123 -14.63 6.90 9.02
N PRO A 124 -14.03 7.07 10.21
CA PRO A 124 -12.97 8.06 10.39
C PRO A 124 -11.71 7.66 9.59
N ALA A 125 -11.18 8.63 8.84
CA ALA A 125 -9.93 8.57 8.11
C ALA A 125 -9.11 9.85 8.38
N ALA A 126 -7.86 9.91 7.92
CA ALA A 126 -7.05 11.12 8.07
C ALA A 126 -7.64 12.28 7.24
N GLY A 127 -8.10 13.33 7.91
CA GLY A 127 -8.65 14.54 7.29
C GLY A 127 -10.15 14.49 6.91
N VAL A 128 -10.80 13.33 6.99
CA VAL A 128 -12.23 13.19 6.68
C VAL A 128 -12.87 12.03 7.44
N ILE A 129 -14.15 12.16 7.79
CA ILE A 129 -15.01 11.03 8.15
C ILE A 129 -15.95 10.78 6.98
N GLU A 130 -15.80 9.61 6.36
CA GLU A 130 -16.74 9.14 5.34
C GLU A 130 -18.03 8.64 6.00
N GLY A 131 -19.17 8.92 5.39
CA GLY A 131 -20.49 8.52 5.86
C GLY A 131 -21.29 7.84 4.75
N ALA A 132 -21.90 6.70 5.05
CA ALA A 132 -22.83 6.01 4.17
C ALA A 132 -24.16 5.76 4.89
N HIS A 133 -25.25 6.22 4.31
CA HIS A 133 -26.58 6.22 4.92
C HIS A 133 -27.56 5.48 4.03
N GLN A 134 -28.05 4.34 4.49
CA GLN A 134 -29.13 3.60 3.85
C GLN A 134 -30.45 4.06 4.45
N VAL A 135 -31.20 4.84 3.68
CA VAL A 135 -32.50 5.40 4.05
C VAL A 135 -33.59 4.48 3.49
N SER A 136 -34.21 3.68 4.35
CA SER A 136 -35.33 2.81 3.97
C SER A 136 -36.66 3.49 4.28
N ILE A 137 -37.47 3.72 3.25
CA ILE A 137 -38.76 4.42 3.37
C ILE A 137 -39.90 3.44 3.16
N ARG A 138 -40.89 3.47 4.06
CA ARG A 138 -42.11 2.68 3.97
C ARG A 138 -43.32 3.61 3.88
N PRO A 139 -43.82 3.92 2.66
CA PRO A 139 -45.07 4.65 2.48
C PRO A 139 -46.25 3.84 3.06
N ALA A 140 -47.06 4.48 3.89
CA ALA A 140 -48.28 3.92 4.48
C ALA A 140 -49.56 4.52 3.85
N GLN A 141 -49.46 5.74 3.34
CA GLN A 141 -50.53 6.47 2.66
C GLN A 141 -49.93 7.38 1.59
N GLY A 142 -50.64 7.62 0.48
CA GLY A 142 -50.18 8.47 -0.61
C GLY A 142 -48.97 7.92 -1.38
N GLU A 143 -48.48 8.71 -2.34
CA GLU A 143 -47.25 8.44 -3.07
C GLU A 143 -46.23 9.57 -2.85
N LEU A 144 -44.94 9.22 -2.85
CA LEU A 144 -43.84 10.17 -2.69
C LEU A 144 -43.19 10.42 -4.05
N SER A 145 -43.31 11.65 -4.55
CA SER A 145 -42.52 12.16 -5.69
C SER A 145 -41.24 12.89 -5.24
N GLU A 146 -41.14 13.23 -3.95
CA GLU A 146 -40.01 13.95 -3.38
C GLU A 146 -39.74 13.46 -1.95
N LEU A 147 -38.46 13.36 -1.60
CA LEU A 147 -37.99 13.13 -0.24
C LEU A 147 -37.08 14.28 0.19
N LEU A 148 -37.35 14.87 1.35
CA LEU A 148 -36.53 15.90 1.98
C LEU A 148 -35.81 15.30 3.18
N LEU A 149 -34.51 15.51 3.26
CA LEU A 149 -33.66 15.02 4.34
C LEU A 149 -32.86 16.17 4.96
N ASN A 150 -32.77 16.21 6.29
CA ASN A 150 -31.88 17.12 7.00
C ASN A 150 -30.50 16.46 7.13
N VAL A 151 -29.47 17.22 6.75
CA VAL A 151 -28.06 16.80 6.83
C VAL A 151 -27.41 17.49 8.03
N PRO A 152 -26.74 16.76 8.93
CA PRO A 152 -26.16 17.34 10.14
C PRO A 152 -25.07 18.36 9.82
N ALA A 153 -24.85 19.33 10.71
CA ALA A 153 -23.79 20.32 10.56
C ALA A 153 -22.40 19.66 10.37
N GLY A 154 -21.54 20.24 9.53
CA GLY A 154 -20.22 19.69 9.18
C GLY A 154 -20.22 18.61 8.08
N ALA A 155 -21.34 17.93 7.82
CA ALA A 155 -21.43 16.91 6.76
C ALA A 155 -21.79 17.49 5.37
N THR A 156 -21.14 17.05 4.31
CA THR A 156 -21.48 17.42 2.92
C THR A 156 -21.91 16.18 2.18
N VAL A 157 -23.02 16.24 1.43
CA VAL A 157 -23.50 15.12 0.62
C VAL A 157 -22.66 15.01 -0.64
N THR A 158 -22.10 13.84 -0.89
CA THR A 158 -21.25 13.56 -2.05
C THR A 158 -21.97 12.80 -3.14
N ASP A 159 -22.91 11.93 -2.78
CA ASP A 159 -23.69 11.13 -3.76
C ASP A 159 -25.03 10.66 -3.17
N VAL A 160 -26.02 10.44 -4.06
CA VAL A 160 -27.31 9.83 -3.73
C VAL A 160 -27.71 8.87 -4.84
N SER A 161 -27.87 7.59 -4.50
CA SER A 161 -28.12 6.52 -5.46
C SER A 161 -29.15 5.50 -4.97
N ASP A 162 -29.63 4.66 -5.88
CA ASP A 162 -30.41 3.47 -5.54
C ASP A 162 -29.47 2.34 -5.06
N PRO A 163 -29.74 1.67 -3.92
CA PRO A 163 -28.91 0.58 -3.40
C PRO A 163 -28.80 -0.64 -4.34
N THR A 164 -29.74 -0.83 -5.27
CA THR A 164 -29.69 -1.91 -6.29
C THR A 164 -28.50 -1.80 -7.24
N MET A 165 -27.79 -0.66 -7.27
CA MET A 165 -26.56 -0.50 -8.06
C MET A 165 -25.31 -1.17 -7.44
N PHE A 166 -25.37 -1.69 -6.20
CA PHE A 166 -24.19 -2.23 -5.48
C PHE A 166 -24.29 -3.71 -5.08
N THR A 167 -25.40 -4.40 -5.36
CA THR A 167 -25.50 -5.85 -5.11
C THR A 167 -24.75 -6.65 -6.17
N ILE A 168 -23.59 -7.22 -5.80
CA ILE A 168 -22.75 -8.09 -6.64
C ILE A 168 -23.44 -9.44 -7.00
N GLN A 169 -24.60 -9.76 -6.39
CA GLN A 169 -25.20 -11.10 -6.46
C GLN A 169 -26.49 -11.24 -7.28
N LYS A 170 -26.91 -10.23 -8.04
CA LYS A 170 -28.00 -10.43 -9.03
C LYS A 170 -27.51 -10.05 -10.43
N PRO A 171 -27.79 -10.86 -11.46
CA PRO A 171 -27.44 -10.52 -12.82
C PRO A 171 -28.02 -9.14 -13.15
N LYS A 172 -27.16 -8.27 -13.69
CA LYS A 172 -27.45 -6.91 -14.11
C LYS A 172 -28.60 -6.97 -15.12
N ILE A 173 -29.84 -6.73 -14.68
CA ILE A 173 -30.96 -6.54 -15.60
C ILE A 173 -30.73 -5.16 -16.21
N GLU A 174 -30.36 -5.12 -17.49
CA GLU A 174 -29.89 -3.93 -18.23
C GLU A 174 -30.90 -2.76 -18.33
N ASN A 175 -32.06 -2.83 -17.67
CA ASN A 175 -33.13 -1.83 -17.76
C ASN A 175 -33.71 -1.39 -16.40
N GLN A 176 -32.97 -1.52 -15.30
CA GLN A 176 -33.44 -0.97 -14.02
C GLN A 176 -33.25 0.56 -13.99
N LYS A 177 -34.30 1.28 -14.38
CA LYS A 177 -34.34 2.74 -14.32
C LYS A 177 -34.26 3.18 -12.84
N SER A 178 -33.21 3.93 -12.49
CA SER A 178 -33.04 4.53 -11.16
C SER A 178 -34.32 5.26 -10.75
N ILE A 179 -34.80 5.02 -9.53
CA ILE A 179 -35.92 5.76 -8.96
C ILE A 179 -35.56 7.22 -8.67
N VAL A 180 -34.27 7.52 -8.46
CA VAL A 180 -33.74 8.87 -8.25
C VAL A 180 -33.50 9.52 -9.61
N THR A 181 -34.20 10.63 -9.87
CA THR A 181 -34.02 11.43 -11.10
C THR A 181 -33.07 12.60 -10.89
N LEU A 182 -33.21 13.28 -9.76
CA LEU A 182 -32.42 14.45 -9.42
C LEU A 182 -32.28 14.51 -7.90
N TRP A 183 -31.11 14.91 -7.43
CA TRP A 183 -30.92 15.31 -6.04
C TRP A 183 -30.14 16.63 -5.97
N ARG A 184 -30.43 17.44 -4.95
CA ARG A 184 -29.73 18.70 -4.69
C ARG A 184 -29.53 18.87 -3.19
N PHE A 185 -28.30 19.10 -2.79
CA PHE A 185 -27.94 19.48 -1.43
C PHE A 185 -27.72 20.99 -1.35
N ASP A 186 -28.44 21.64 -0.44
CA ASP A 186 -28.26 23.06 -0.12
C ASP A 186 -27.39 23.17 1.15
N PRO A 187 -26.16 23.70 1.06
CA PRO A 187 -25.26 23.79 2.20
C PRO A 187 -25.68 24.85 3.23
N ASP A 188 -26.50 25.84 2.86
CA ASP A 188 -26.94 26.91 3.76
C ASP A 188 -28.11 26.45 4.61
N THR A 189 -29.12 25.83 3.98
CA THR A 189 -30.29 25.29 4.68
C THR A 189 -30.07 23.87 5.21
N ARG A 190 -28.98 23.21 4.79
CA ARG A 190 -28.62 21.82 5.14
C ARG A 190 -29.69 20.80 4.77
N LYS A 191 -30.44 21.10 3.70
CA LYS A 191 -31.50 20.23 3.18
C LYS A 191 -31.04 19.51 1.93
N LEU A 192 -31.19 18.19 1.93
CA LEU A 192 -31.04 17.34 0.75
C LEU A 192 -32.44 17.04 0.18
N ARG A 193 -32.68 17.51 -1.04
CA ARG A 193 -33.90 17.22 -1.80
C ARG A 193 -33.62 16.11 -2.81
N VAL A 194 -34.42 15.05 -2.79
CA VAL A 194 -34.34 13.92 -3.72
C VAL A 194 -35.67 13.80 -4.48
N THR A 195 -35.63 13.92 -5.79
CA THR A 195 -36.79 13.80 -6.68
C THR A 195 -36.90 12.37 -7.21
N LEU A 196 -38.07 11.77 -7.02
CA LEU A 196 -38.39 10.39 -7.36
C LEU A 196 -39.26 10.32 -8.62
N ASN A 197 -38.84 9.52 -9.60
CA ASN A 197 -39.64 9.25 -10.80
C ASN A 197 -39.47 7.78 -11.24
N PRO A 198 -40.53 6.96 -11.24
CA PRO A 198 -41.91 7.31 -10.87
C PRO A 198 -42.08 7.64 -9.37
N PRO A 199 -43.16 8.34 -8.98
CA PRO A 199 -43.54 8.46 -7.58
C PRO A 199 -43.68 7.09 -6.91
N GLN A 200 -43.27 6.99 -5.65
CA GLN A 200 -43.19 5.73 -4.92
C GLN A 200 -44.34 5.59 -3.91
N SER A 201 -45.14 4.55 -4.07
CA SER A 201 -46.20 4.15 -3.12
C SER A 201 -45.91 2.81 -2.42
N ARG A 202 -44.77 2.17 -2.75
CA ARG A 202 -44.28 0.93 -2.14
C ARG A 202 -42.96 1.19 -1.41
N PRO A 203 -42.54 0.30 -0.48
CA PRO A 203 -41.26 0.43 0.19
C PRO A 203 -40.09 0.53 -0.80
N PHE A 204 -39.17 1.46 -0.54
CA PHE A 204 -37.96 1.67 -1.32
C PHE A 204 -36.82 2.09 -0.40
N ALA A 205 -35.59 2.06 -0.91
CA ALA A 205 -34.42 2.52 -0.17
C ALA A 205 -33.53 3.41 -1.03
N LEU A 206 -32.79 4.29 -0.39
CA LEU A 206 -31.79 5.17 -1.00
C LEU A 206 -30.47 5.00 -0.25
N LEU A 207 -29.36 5.08 -0.98
CA LEU A 207 -28.02 5.18 -0.40
C LEU A 207 -27.52 6.62 -0.57
N ILE A 208 -27.10 7.22 0.53
CA ILE A 208 -26.56 8.58 0.54
C ILE A 208 -25.14 8.52 1.07
N ARG A 209 -24.20 9.13 0.35
CA ARG A 209 -22.82 9.29 0.80
C ARG A 209 -22.60 10.71 1.28
N SER A 210 -21.84 10.85 2.35
CA SER A 210 -21.49 12.14 2.92
C SER A 210 -20.07 12.15 3.45
N GLN A 211 -19.48 13.33 3.58
CA GLN A 211 -18.17 13.52 4.19
C GLN A 211 -18.24 14.60 5.27
N VAL A 212 -17.56 14.37 6.39
CA VAL A 212 -17.31 15.39 7.41
C VAL A 212 -15.82 15.70 7.41
N ALA A 213 -15.44 16.94 7.09
CA ALA A 213 -14.03 17.33 7.10
C ALA A 213 -13.48 17.33 8.53
N THR A 214 -12.26 16.82 8.70
CA THR A 214 -11.55 16.78 9.99
C THR A 214 -10.10 17.25 9.85
N GLY A 215 -9.40 17.40 10.98
CA GLY A 215 -7.95 17.58 11.00
C GLY A 215 -7.17 16.28 10.76
N PRO A 216 -5.83 16.34 10.80
CA PRO A 216 -5.00 15.13 10.81
C PRO A 216 -5.31 14.26 12.04
N LEU A 217 -5.06 12.95 11.94
CA LEU A 217 -5.12 12.06 13.10
C LEU A 217 -3.98 12.40 14.09
N PRO A 218 -4.18 12.30 15.42
CA PRO A 218 -5.44 11.95 16.08
C PRO A 218 -6.43 13.13 16.15
N PHE A 219 -7.74 12.83 16.12
CA PHE A 219 -8.78 13.84 16.30
C PHE A 219 -9.96 13.31 17.13
N GLU A 220 -10.74 14.23 17.67
CA GLU A 220 -12.07 13.97 18.22
C GLU A 220 -13.08 14.86 17.50
N GLN A 221 -14.10 14.27 16.88
CA GLN A 221 -15.08 14.96 16.06
C GLN A 221 -16.49 14.45 16.35
N SER A 222 -17.42 15.39 16.53
CA SER A 222 -18.84 15.06 16.62
C SER A 222 -19.45 14.91 15.23
N VAL A 223 -20.18 13.82 15.01
CA VAL A 223 -21.02 13.57 13.84
C VAL A 223 -22.50 13.55 14.24
N GLY A 224 -23.36 14.23 13.49
CA GLY A 224 -24.81 14.18 13.67
C GLY A 224 -25.44 13.13 12.74
N LEU A 225 -26.76 12.99 12.80
CA LEU A 225 -27.51 11.98 12.04
C LEU A 225 -28.26 12.62 10.85
N VAL A 226 -28.23 11.97 9.69
CA VAL A 226 -29.17 12.28 8.60
C VAL A 226 -30.58 11.87 9.03
N SER A 227 -31.56 12.75 8.78
CA SER A 227 -32.96 12.50 9.15
C SER A 227 -33.95 12.87 8.05
N ALA A 228 -35.06 12.17 7.97
CA ALA A 228 -36.12 12.41 7.00
C ALA A 228 -37.15 13.42 7.52
N GLU A 229 -37.38 14.47 6.74
CA GLU A 229 -38.38 15.48 7.05
C GLU A 229 -39.79 14.93 6.78
N ASN A 230 -40.75 15.24 7.66
CA ASN A 230 -42.16 14.80 7.57
C ASN A 230 -42.41 13.29 7.67
N ALA A 231 -41.42 12.49 8.09
CA ALA A 231 -41.67 11.09 8.43
C ALA A 231 -42.59 11.00 9.67
N ALA A 232 -43.59 10.11 9.63
CA ALA A 232 -44.49 9.86 10.75
C ALA A 232 -43.77 9.20 11.95
N GLY A 233 -42.67 8.50 11.66
CA GLY A 233 -41.76 7.96 12.65
C GLY A 233 -40.43 7.61 11.99
N GLN A 234 -39.35 7.83 12.74
CA GLN A 234 -38.00 7.48 12.31
C GLN A 234 -37.27 6.73 13.42
N ILE A 235 -36.63 5.63 13.05
CA ILE A 235 -35.68 4.89 13.87
C ILE A 235 -34.43 4.61 13.04
N GLY A 236 -33.34 4.21 13.70
CA GLY A 236 -32.17 3.84 12.92
C GLY A 236 -31.04 3.23 13.71
N LEU A 237 -30.02 2.86 12.95
CA LEU A 237 -28.79 2.26 13.44
C LEU A 237 -27.61 3.15 13.09
N LEU A 238 -26.64 3.23 13.98
CA LEU A 238 -25.39 3.96 13.82
C LEU A 238 -24.23 2.97 13.97
N GLY A 239 -23.43 2.82 12.93
CA GLY A 239 -22.20 2.05 12.92
C GLY A 239 -20.99 2.95 12.83
N VAL A 240 -19.93 2.60 13.53
CA VAL A 240 -18.60 3.19 13.34
C VAL A 240 -17.65 2.08 12.92
N ALA A 241 -17.09 2.19 11.71
CA ALA A 241 -16.11 1.24 11.17
C ALA A 241 -14.74 1.90 11.00
N THR A 242 -13.68 1.11 11.06
CA THR A 242 -12.32 1.60 10.81
C THR A 242 -11.65 0.76 9.74
N GLY A 243 -10.77 1.40 8.97
CA GLY A 243 -9.80 0.68 8.13
C GLY A 243 -8.64 0.14 8.97
N ASN A 244 -7.63 -0.41 8.30
CA ASN A 244 -6.46 -0.99 8.97
C ASN A 244 -5.55 0.06 9.65
N GLU A 245 -5.64 1.31 9.22
CA GLU A 245 -4.68 2.36 9.55
C GLU A 245 -5.19 3.33 10.64
N VAL A 246 -6.46 3.17 11.03
CA VAL A 246 -7.13 4.03 11.99
C VAL A 246 -7.63 3.16 13.13
N GLN A 247 -7.30 3.58 14.34
CA GLN A 247 -7.83 3.01 15.56
C GLN A 247 -8.95 3.89 16.08
N LEU A 248 -10.07 3.28 16.43
CA LEU A 248 -11.15 3.94 17.15
C LEU A 248 -10.84 3.89 18.65
N ASP A 249 -10.52 5.04 19.24
CA ASP A 249 -10.21 5.13 20.68
C ASP A 249 -11.49 5.11 21.50
N THR A 250 -12.45 5.95 21.12
CA THR A 250 -13.72 6.09 21.83
C THR A 250 -14.80 6.54 20.87
N ALA A 251 -16.01 6.03 21.05
CA ALA A 251 -17.23 6.54 20.45
C ALA A 251 -18.20 6.88 21.58
N ASN A 252 -18.32 8.17 21.91
CA ASN A 252 -19.27 8.64 22.92
C ASN A 252 -20.60 8.96 22.24
N THR A 253 -21.65 8.26 22.63
CA THR A 253 -22.95 8.28 21.95
C THR A 253 -24.08 8.50 22.96
N PRO A 254 -24.18 9.71 23.56
CA PRO A 254 -25.26 10.03 24.48
C PRO A 254 -26.62 9.93 23.76
N GLY A 255 -27.57 9.21 24.37
CA GLY A 255 -28.90 8.98 23.78
C GLY A 255 -28.98 7.81 22.80
N PHE A 256 -27.86 7.13 22.52
CA PHE A 256 -27.84 5.89 21.76
C PHE A 256 -27.79 4.68 22.68
N SER A 257 -28.31 3.54 22.21
CA SER A 257 -28.17 2.27 22.91
C SER A 257 -27.25 1.34 22.13
N PRO A 258 -26.22 0.73 22.74
CA PRO A 258 -25.35 -0.21 22.05
C PRO A 258 -26.13 -1.46 21.61
N ILE A 259 -25.71 -2.02 20.48
CA ILE A 259 -26.21 -3.30 19.93
C ILE A 259 -25.01 -4.17 19.56
N ASN A 260 -25.24 -5.45 19.28
CA ASN A 260 -24.14 -6.31 18.82
C ASN A 260 -23.74 -5.93 17.40
N LEU A 261 -22.50 -6.27 17.02
CA LEU A 261 -21.96 -5.90 15.71
C LEU A 261 -22.65 -6.68 14.58
N GLU A 262 -23.05 -7.92 14.85
CA GLU A 262 -23.81 -8.78 13.95
C GLU A 262 -25.23 -8.28 13.67
N ASP A 263 -25.78 -7.41 14.54
CA ASP A 263 -27.10 -6.80 14.35
C ASP A 263 -27.05 -5.57 13.42
N PHE A 264 -25.84 -5.08 13.07
CA PHE A 264 -25.67 -3.96 12.16
C PHE A 264 -25.66 -4.39 10.68
N PRO A 265 -26.37 -3.70 9.78
CA PRO A 265 -26.43 -4.06 8.35
C PRO A 265 -25.05 -4.04 7.69
N THR A 266 -24.61 -5.20 7.21
CA THR A 266 -23.29 -5.37 6.58
C THR A 266 -23.22 -4.80 5.16
N ASP A 267 -24.37 -4.60 4.50
CA ASP A 267 -24.45 -4.11 3.11
C ASP A 267 -23.91 -2.68 2.93
N LEU A 268 -23.82 -1.90 4.02
CA LEU A 268 -23.24 -0.56 4.02
C LEU A 268 -21.70 -0.58 3.92
N VAL A 269 -21.03 -1.61 4.45
CA VAL A 269 -19.56 -1.66 4.52
C VAL A 269 -18.91 -1.68 3.12
N PRO A 270 -19.37 -2.51 2.16
CA PRO A 270 -18.83 -2.52 0.80
C PRO A 270 -18.93 -1.17 0.08
N THR A 271 -19.91 -0.33 0.45
CA THR A 271 -20.12 0.96 -0.22
C THR A 271 -18.96 1.94 -0.04
N LEU A 272 -18.23 1.85 1.07
CA LEU A 272 -17.07 2.69 1.38
C LEU A 272 -15.73 1.94 1.21
N GLN A 273 -15.77 0.65 0.86
CA GLN A 273 -14.58 -0.20 0.82
C GLN A 273 -13.59 0.18 -0.30
N ALA A 274 -14.09 0.79 -1.38
CA ALA A 274 -13.25 1.32 -2.46
C ALA A 274 -12.42 2.54 -2.01
N GLN A 275 -12.93 3.32 -1.05
CA GLN A 275 -12.24 4.50 -0.51
C GLN A 275 -11.34 4.12 0.67
N VAL A 276 -11.81 3.18 1.51
CA VAL A 276 -11.09 2.70 2.69
C VAL A 276 -10.99 1.18 2.65
N PRO A 277 -9.83 0.60 2.31
CA PRO A 277 -9.64 -0.84 2.31
C PRO A 277 -9.72 -1.44 3.72
N GLY A 278 -10.20 -2.70 3.80
CA GLY A 278 -10.17 -3.47 5.05
C GLY A 278 -11.14 -2.98 6.14
N LEU A 279 -12.26 -2.35 5.77
CA LEU A 279 -13.23 -1.84 6.74
C LEU A 279 -13.83 -2.93 7.63
N ILE A 280 -13.82 -2.66 8.94
CA ILE A 280 -14.45 -3.50 9.95
C ILE A 280 -15.27 -2.61 10.88
N VAL A 281 -16.55 -2.96 11.09
CA VAL A 281 -17.42 -2.27 12.07
C VAL A 281 -16.89 -2.55 13.48
N ARG A 282 -16.60 -1.50 14.24
CA ARG A 282 -16.03 -1.56 15.60
C ARG A 282 -17.06 -1.28 16.68
N ARG A 283 -18.07 -0.47 16.36
CA ARG A 283 -19.16 -0.11 17.26
C ARG A 283 -20.46 -0.02 16.46
N ALA A 284 -21.55 -0.45 17.09
CA ALA A 284 -22.89 -0.37 16.55
C ALA A 284 -23.86 0.07 17.65
N PHE A 285 -24.81 0.93 17.27
CA PHE A 285 -25.80 1.49 18.18
C PHE A 285 -27.15 1.58 17.49
N ARG A 286 -28.22 1.57 18.27
CA ARG A 286 -29.57 1.95 17.85
C ARG A 286 -29.93 3.32 18.40
N TYR A 287 -30.72 4.08 17.65
CA TYR A 287 -31.23 5.39 18.07
C TYR A 287 -32.70 5.58 17.66
N ALA A 288 -33.37 6.43 18.43
CA ALA A 288 -34.72 6.94 18.13
C ALA A 288 -34.76 8.48 18.11
N ASP A 289 -33.89 9.15 18.88
CA ASP A 289 -33.72 10.59 18.80
C ASP A 289 -32.88 10.98 17.59
N ILE A 290 -33.53 11.56 16.59
CA ILE A 290 -32.91 12.00 15.33
C ILE A 290 -31.98 13.22 15.50
N LYS A 291 -31.97 13.88 16.66
CA LYS A 291 -31.08 15.00 16.99
C LYS A 291 -29.83 14.57 17.76
N ALA A 292 -29.74 13.30 18.14
CA ALA A 292 -28.60 12.78 18.86
C ALA A 292 -27.31 12.89 18.01
N THR A 293 -26.18 13.05 18.68
CA THR A 293 -24.85 13.15 18.05
C THR A 293 -23.88 12.13 18.65
N ALA A 294 -22.93 11.68 17.84
CA ALA A 294 -21.87 10.77 18.25
C ALA A 294 -20.52 11.49 18.19
N SER A 295 -19.81 11.53 19.31
CA SER A 295 -18.40 11.95 19.33
C SER A 295 -17.52 10.77 18.98
N VAL A 296 -16.74 10.88 17.91
CA VAL A 296 -15.82 9.86 17.42
C VAL A 296 -14.39 10.34 17.64
N LYS A 297 -13.63 9.61 18.47
CA LYS A 297 -12.21 9.84 18.69
C LYS A 297 -11.39 8.76 17.98
N ALA A 298 -10.52 9.18 17.08
CA ALA A 298 -9.73 8.30 16.23
C ALA A 298 -8.24 8.68 16.25
N SER A 299 -7.39 7.66 16.28
CA SER A 299 -5.93 7.78 16.30
C SER A 299 -5.29 6.98 15.15
N PRO A 300 -4.09 7.36 14.70
CA PRO A 300 -3.39 6.58 13.69
C PRO A 300 -2.86 5.29 14.32
N VAL A 301 -2.93 4.18 13.60
CA VAL A 301 -2.28 2.93 14.01
C VAL A 301 -0.76 3.10 13.86
N GLU A 302 -0.02 2.86 14.95
CA GLU A 302 1.43 2.89 14.89
C GLU A 302 1.99 1.68 14.12
N PRO A 303 2.90 1.89 13.16
CA PRO A 303 3.54 0.79 12.46
C PRO A 303 4.37 -0.06 13.43
N ASP A 304 4.37 -1.39 13.27
CA ASP A 304 5.40 -2.26 13.88
C ASP A 304 6.43 -2.61 12.81
N ILE A 305 7.67 -2.15 12.99
CA ILE A 305 8.76 -2.30 12.03
C ILE A 305 9.85 -3.18 12.63
N ARG A 306 10.02 -4.37 12.07
CA ARG A 306 11.05 -5.32 12.50
C ARG A 306 12.13 -5.41 11.44
N VAL A 307 13.38 -5.40 11.87
CA VAL A 307 14.53 -5.40 10.97
C VAL A 307 15.42 -6.59 11.26
N GLU A 308 15.69 -7.36 10.22
CA GLU A 308 16.73 -8.38 10.21
C GLU A 308 17.81 -8.00 9.21
N THR A 309 19.02 -7.73 9.70
CA THR A 309 20.12 -7.22 8.88
C THR A 309 21.25 -8.22 8.69
N GLN A 310 21.85 -8.20 7.51
CA GLN A 310 23.08 -8.90 7.20
C GLN A 310 24.14 -7.88 6.81
N ASP A 311 25.05 -7.62 7.74
CA ASP A 311 26.05 -6.57 7.61
C ASP A 311 27.42 -7.20 7.34
N THR A 312 28.15 -6.66 6.37
CA THR A 312 29.53 -7.00 6.08
C THR A 312 30.37 -5.74 6.15
N LEU A 313 31.35 -5.75 7.03
CA LEU A 313 32.29 -4.67 7.25
C LEU A 313 33.66 -5.09 6.75
N SER A 314 34.10 -4.51 5.64
CA SER A 314 35.45 -4.68 5.09
C SER A 314 36.36 -3.61 5.67
N LEU A 315 37.37 -4.02 6.43
CA LEU A 315 38.29 -3.14 7.14
C LEU A 315 39.67 -3.19 6.48
N GLY A 316 40.07 -2.10 5.84
CA GLY A 316 41.40 -1.96 5.23
C GLY A 316 42.21 -0.81 5.80
N GLU A 317 43.49 -0.74 5.44
CA GLU A 317 44.38 0.34 5.88
C GLU A 317 43.93 1.71 5.37
N ASP A 318 43.55 1.79 4.09
CA ASP A 318 43.21 3.06 3.43
C ASP A 318 41.71 3.38 3.46
N ARG A 319 40.84 2.35 3.47
CA ARG A 319 39.39 2.49 3.37
C ARG A 319 38.66 1.43 4.19
N THR A 320 37.55 1.83 4.80
CA THR A 320 36.57 0.93 5.43
C THR A 320 35.26 0.97 4.65
N VAL A 321 34.63 -0.18 4.42
CA VAL A 321 33.32 -0.27 3.73
C VAL A 321 32.36 -1.08 4.58
N LEU A 322 31.20 -0.51 4.91
CA LEU A 322 30.10 -1.17 5.59
C LEU A 322 28.96 -1.41 4.59
N ALA A 323 28.76 -2.66 4.20
CA ALA A 323 27.63 -3.08 3.37
C ALA A 323 26.55 -3.72 4.27
N ALA A 324 25.43 -3.04 4.45
CA ALA A 324 24.28 -3.49 5.23
C ALA A 324 23.13 -3.89 4.30
N ASN A 325 22.56 -5.07 4.52
CA ASN A 325 21.41 -5.57 3.75
C ASN A 325 20.20 -5.80 4.68
N PRO A 326 19.54 -4.73 5.16
CA PRO A 326 18.40 -4.86 6.05
C PRO A 326 17.17 -5.38 5.29
N THR A 327 16.58 -6.44 5.82
CA THR A 327 15.23 -6.88 5.53
C THR A 327 14.29 -6.25 6.56
N VAL A 328 13.40 -5.38 6.10
CA VAL A 328 12.46 -4.61 6.93
C VAL A 328 11.07 -5.21 6.76
N GLU A 329 10.46 -5.66 7.85
CA GLU A 329 9.09 -6.15 7.91
C GLU A 329 8.20 -5.07 8.53
N ILE A 330 7.31 -4.48 7.72
CA ILE A 330 6.41 -3.40 8.12
C ILE A 330 5.00 -3.96 8.28
N THR A 331 4.44 -3.88 9.49
CA THR A 331 3.11 -4.41 9.81
C THR A 331 2.24 -3.37 10.53
N ARG A 332 0.94 -3.65 10.63
CA ARG A 332 -0.12 -2.81 11.22
C ARG A 332 -0.46 -1.55 10.42
N ALA A 333 0.53 -0.77 10.00
CA ALA A 333 0.34 0.42 9.18
C ALA A 333 1.54 0.68 8.27
N GLY A 334 1.28 1.15 7.05
CA GLY A 334 2.31 1.49 6.10
C GLY A 334 3.05 2.80 6.42
N ILE A 335 4.31 2.86 6.01
CA ILE A 335 5.19 4.01 6.20
C ILE A 335 5.62 4.64 4.88
N PHE A 336 6.06 5.89 4.93
CA PHE A 336 6.56 6.64 3.78
C PHE A 336 8.08 6.84 3.80
N ARG A 337 8.72 6.67 4.96
CA ARG A 337 10.16 6.88 5.11
C ARG A 337 10.78 5.99 6.18
N LEU A 338 12.05 5.67 5.99
CA LEU A 338 12.95 5.11 6.99
C LEU A 338 14.13 6.06 7.18
N SER A 339 14.75 6.10 8.35
CA SER A 339 15.91 6.93 8.60
C SER A 339 16.93 6.26 9.50
N PHE A 340 18.21 6.59 9.30
CA PHE A 340 19.29 6.18 10.19
C PHE A 340 20.26 7.33 10.44
N ILE A 341 20.96 7.26 11.57
CA ILE A 341 22.05 8.18 11.89
C ILE A 341 23.31 7.68 11.20
N MET A 342 23.99 8.57 10.47
CA MET A 342 25.27 8.24 9.82
C MET A 342 26.34 7.93 10.87
N PRO A 343 27.04 6.78 10.77
CA PRO A 343 28.19 6.51 11.61
C PRO A 343 29.28 7.60 11.46
N PRO A 344 29.95 8.01 12.55
CA PRO A 344 30.99 9.05 12.47
C PRO A 344 32.10 8.69 11.47
N GLY A 345 32.46 9.63 10.60
CA GLY A 345 33.49 9.44 9.57
C GLY A 345 33.06 8.65 8.34
N PHE A 346 31.81 8.20 8.25
CA PHE A 346 31.28 7.51 7.07
C PHE A 346 30.49 8.46 6.15
N ASP A 347 30.47 8.10 4.87
CA ASP A 347 29.67 8.69 3.81
C ASP A 347 28.88 7.61 3.06
N VAL A 348 27.76 8.00 2.45
CA VAL A 348 26.96 7.11 1.60
C VAL A 348 27.70 6.86 0.30
N GLU A 349 27.99 5.60 0.00
CA GLU A 349 28.46 5.18 -1.33
C GLU A 349 27.27 4.82 -2.22
N SER A 350 26.33 4.03 -1.71
CA SER A 350 25.09 3.71 -2.41
C SER A 350 23.97 3.28 -1.46
N ILE A 351 22.73 3.60 -1.83
CA ILE A 351 21.52 3.10 -1.16
C ILE A 351 20.56 2.67 -2.26
N SER A 352 20.08 1.44 -2.20
CA SER A 352 19.16 0.88 -3.17
C SER A 352 18.12 -0.03 -2.51
N GLY A 353 16.99 -0.24 -3.18
CA GLY A 353 15.95 -1.16 -2.74
C GLY A 353 14.68 -1.02 -3.60
N PRO A 354 13.85 -2.07 -3.73
CA PRO A 354 12.66 -2.03 -4.59
C PRO A 354 11.64 -0.96 -4.19
N ALA A 355 11.47 -0.73 -2.88
CA ALA A 355 10.54 0.26 -2.34
C ALA A 355 11.13 1.69 -2.28
N LEU A 356 12.43 1.85 -2.52
CA LEU A 356 13.09 3.15 -2.44
C LEU A 356 12.73 4.03 -3.65
N SER A 357 12.37 5.28 -3.39
CA SER A 357 12.25 6.33 -4.39
C SER A 357 13.57 7.09 -4.51
N HIS A 358 14.00 7.70 -3.42
CA HIS A 358 15.24 8.46 -3.31
C HIS A 358 15.65 8.57 -1.85
N TRP A 359 16.85 9.06 -1.58
CA TRP A 359 17.30 9.36 -0.22
C TRP A 359 17.74 10.81 -0.13
N THR A 360 17.67 11.36 1.08
CA THR A 360 18.10 12.72 1.41
C THR A 360 18.99 12.70 2.63
N GLU A 361 19.87 13.67 2.72
CA GLU A 361 20.76 13.84 3.86
C GLU A 361 20.46 15.16 4.56
N LEU A 362 20.23 15.10 5.87
CA LEU A 362 20.11 16.28 6.73
C LEU A 362 21.35 16.36 7.62
N LYS A 363 22.14 17.43 7.43
CA LYS A 363 23.29 17.74 8.28
C LYS A 363 22.88 18.74 9.35
N THR A 364 22.92 18.33 10.61
CA THR A 364 22.81 19.22 11.79
C THR A 364 24.19 19.30 12.45
N GLU A 365 24.50 20.35 13.23
CA GLU A 365 25.81 20.58 13.85
C GLU A 365 26.38 19.36 14.62
N ALA A 366 25.52 18.47 15.14
CA ALA A 366 25.94 17.29 15.91
C ALA A 366 25.66 15.93 15.23
N VAL A 367 24.76 15.85 14.23
CA VAL A 367 24.28 14.56 13.69
C VAL A 367 23.96 14.69 12.20
N ARG A 368 24.41 13.72 11.40
CA ARG A 368 24.01 13.53 10.00
C ARG A 368 22.92 12.44 9.93
N ILE A 369 21.74 12.78 9.43
CA ILE A 369 20.60 11.85 9.32
C ILE A 369 20.33 11.56 7.85
N ILE A 370 20.33 10.29 7.48
CA ILE A 370 19.92 9.84 6.15
C ILE A 370 18.46 9.42 6.21
N THR A 371 17.63 10.00 5.34
CA THR A 371 16.20 9.66 5.20
C THR A 371 15.96 9.01 3.85
N LEU A 372 15.49 7.76 3.87
CA LEU A 372 15.08 6.98 2.71
C LEU A 372 13.59 7.24 2.47
N HIS A 373 13.26 7.90 1.36
CA HIS A 373 11.88 8.13 0.94
C HIS A 373 11.38 6.94 0.12
N LEU A 374 10.25 6.39 0.51
CA LEU A 374 9.63 5.24 -0.16
C LEU A 374 8.71 5.72 -1.28
N ARG A 375 8.47 4.86 -2.29
CA ARG A 375 7.66 5.20 -3.48
C ARG A 375 6.19 5.51 -3.19
N GLY A 376 5.73 5.12 -2.00
CA GLY A 376 4.38 5.36 -1.52
C GLY A 376 4.24 4.78 -0.12
N LYS A 377 3.00 4.62 0.32
CA LYS A 377 2.70 3.98 1.61
C LYS A 377 3.05 2.49 1.53
N THR A 378 4.15 2.12 2.15
CA THR A 378 4.78 0.80 2.00
C THR A 378 4.47 -0.07 3.22
N GLU A 379 3.96 -1.28 2.97
CA GLU A 379 3.72 -2.34 3.96
C GLU A 379 4.40 -3.66 3.54
N GLY A 380 4.45 -4.61 4.46
CA GLY A 380 5.00 -5.94 4.23
C GLY A 380 6.52 -5.99 4.28
N ARG A 381 7.09 -7.04 3.67
CA ARG A 381 8.53 -7.30 3.68
C ARG A 381 9.23 -6.54 2.56
N GLN A 382 10.21 -5.72 2.94
CA GLN A 382 11.03 -4.90 2.04
C GLN A 382 12.51 -5.19 2.26
N GLN A 383 13.31 -5.10 1.20
CA GLN A 383 14.76 -5.31 1.27
C GLN A 383 15.48 -4.08 0.75
N PHE A 384 16.52 -3.66 1.47
CA PHE A 384 17.41 -2.58 1.06
C PHE A 384 18.85 -3.06 1.04
N SER A 385 19.69 -2.39 0.25
CA SER A 385 21.13 -2.55 0.25
C SER A 385 21.76 -1.16 0.43
N ILE A 386 22.53 -1.01 1.51
CA ILE A 386 23.16 0.24 1.94
C ILE A 386 24.67 0.01 2.00
N SER A 387 25.43 0.73 1.20
CA SER A 387 26.91 0.76 1.26
C SER A 387 27.37 2.11 1.81
N LEU A 388 28.12 2.07 2.90
CA LEU A 388 28.76 3.23 3.52
C LEU A 388 30.28 3.07 3.42
N ALA A 389 30.98 4.16 3.11
CA ALA A 389 32.43 4.20 3.04
C ALA A 389 32.98 5.14 4.11
N GLY A 390 34.06 4.74 4.78
CA GLY A 390 34.75 5.53 5.79
C GLY A 390 36.26 5.44 5.65
N PRO A 391 37.01 6.19 6.48
CA PRO A 391 38.46 6.12 6.49
C PRO A 391 38.94 4.72 6.90
N GLY A 392 40.08 4.31 6.36
CA GLY A 392 40.78 3.13 6.86
C GLY A 392 41.45 3.37 8.22
N ILE A 393 42.15 2.34 8.69
CA ILE A 393 42.79 2.29 10.01
C ILE A 393 44.28 2.66 10.00
N LYS A 394 44.77 3.30 8.93
CA LYS A 394 46.17 3.73 8.86
C LYS A 394 46.52 4.66 10.03
N PRO A 395 47.58 4.35 10.82
CA PRO A 395 48.04 5.27 11.86
C PRO A 395 48.52 6.58 11.22
N PRO A 396 48.29 7.73 11.89
CA PRO A 396 48.77 9.02 11.39
C PRO A 396 50.29 9.00 11.20
N ALA A 397 50.74 9.53 10.07
CA ALA A 397 52.15 9.54 9.67
C ALA A 397 53.03 10.17 10.77
N GLY A 398 54.07 9.44 11.20
CA GLY A 398 54.99 9.86 12.26
C GLY A 398 54.79 9.17 13.61
N THR A 399 53.74 8.36 13.77
CA THR A 399 53.54 7.56 14.99
C THR A 399 54.23 6.21 14.84
N ARG A 400 55.11 5.85 15.79
CA ARG A 400 55.73 4.50 15.84
C ARG A 400 54.60 3.46 15.92
N PRO A 401 54.66 2.32 15.20
CA PRO A 401 53.70 1.24 15.37
C PRO A 401 53.86 0.67 16.79
N THR A 402 53.13 1.24 17.74
CA THR A 402 53.00 0.72 19.10
C THR A 402 51.63 0.09 19.24
N ALA A 403 51.63 -1.17 19.69
CA ALA A 403 50.58 -1.92 20.37
C ALA A 403 49.11 -1.65 19.95
N SER A 404 48.48 -2.67 19.38
CA SER A 404 47.03 -2.87 19.19
C SER A 404 46.15 -1.61 19.28
N GLN A 405 45.80 -1.03 18.14
CA GLN A 405 44.89 0.11 18.07
C GLN A 405 43.46 -0.32 18.42
N SER A 406 42.82 0.38 19.36
CA SER A 406 41.39 0.18 19.63
C SER A 406 40.54 0.87 18.57
N TRP A 407 39.61 0.13 17.96
CA TRP A 407 38.74 0.62 16.90
C TRP A 407 37.28 0.26 17.20
N SER A 408 36.42 1.27 17.24
CA SER A 408 34.98 1.07 17.46
C SER A 408 34.31 0.71 16.15
N VAL A 409 33.58 -0.39 16.14
CA VAL A 409 32.83 -0.86 14.97
C VAL A 409 31.63 0.07 14.73
N PRO A 410 31.44 0.60 13.49
CA PRO A 410 30.27 1.40 13.15
C PRO A 410 28.98 0.57 13.19
N GLN A 411 27.88 1.20 13.61
CA GLN A 411 26.56 0.58 13.65
C GLN A 411 25.58 1.35 12.77
N LEU A 412 24.75 0.62 12.02
CA LEU A 412 23.64 1.18 11.26
C LEU A 412 22.34 0.86 12.00
N ILE A 413 21.65 1.87 12.52
CA ILE A 413 20.40 1.71 13.26
C ILE A 413 19.27 2.42 12.51
N LEU A 414 18.25 1.67 12.09
CA LEU A 414 17.01 2.25 11.57
C LEU A 414 16.18 2.78 12.74
N ARG A 415 15.90 4.09 12.74
CA ARG A 415 15.25 4.81 13.86
C ARG A 415 13.80 4.39 14.07
N GLU A 416 13.11 4.03 13.00
CA GLU A 416 11.71 3.62 13.04
C GLU A 416 11.55 2.14 13.41
N ALA A 417 12.64 1.37 13.51
CA ALA A 417 12.59 -0.05 13.87
C ALA A 417 12.25 -0.24 15.36
N SER A 418 11.20 -1.00 15.65
CA SER A 418 10.86 -1.44 17.02
C SER A 418 11.85 -2.49 17.53
N LYS A 419 12.38 -3.32 16.61
CA LYS A 419 13.40 -4.32 16.90
C LYS A 419 14.32 -4.50 15.70
N GLN A 420 15.62 -4.44 15.95
CA GLN A 420 16.64 -4.74 14.96
C GLN A 420 17.58 -5.83 15.48
N ARG A 421 17.79 -6.86 14.67
CA ARG A 421 18.69 -7.99 14.94
C ARG A 421 19.37 -8.42 13.64
N GLY A 422 20.37 -9.28 13.72
CA GLY A 422 21.05 -9.70 12.49
C GLY A 422 22.38 -10.40 12.69
N THR A 423 23.17 -10.40 11.63
CA THR A 423 24.54 -10.89 11.63
C THR A 423 25.49 -9.81 11.12
N LEU A 424 26.63 -9.67 11.78
CA LEU A 424 27.72 -8.80 11.36
C LEU A 424 28.95 -9.64 11.05
N LEU A 425 29.44 -9.51 9.83
CA LEU A 425 30.70 -10.08 9.38
C LEU A 425 31.75 -8.97 9.32
N ILE A 426 32.92 -9.20 9.91
CA ILE A 426 34.05 -8.25 9.86
C ILE A 426 35.19 -8.93 9.12
N VAL A 427 35.51 -8.38 7.96
CA VAL A 427 36.50 -8.90 7.02
C VAL A 427 37.72 -7.97 7.02
N PRO A 428 38.82 -8.33 7.69
CA PRO A 428 40.04 -7.55 7.61
C PRO A 428 40.73 -7.73 6.25
N GLU A 429 41.41 -6.67 5.81
CA GLU A 429 42.47 -6.76 4.80
C GLU A 429 43.61 -7.66 5.31
N GLN A 430 44.30 -8.32 4.38
CA GLN A 430 45.45 -9.15 4.72
C GLN A 430 46.58 -8.30 5.31
N GLY A 431 47.21 -8.79 6.37
CA GLY A 431 48.17 -8.04 7.19
C GLY A 431 47.56 -7.41 8.44
N LEU A 432 46.25 -7.55 8.65
CA LEU A 432 45.57 -7.11 9.86
C LEU A 432 45.11 -8.31 10.69
N ARG A 433 45.37 -8.25 11.99
CA ARG A 433 44.84 -9.18 12.98
C ARG A 433 43.84 -8.45 13.87
N LEU A 434 42.64 -8.98 13.93
CA LEU A 434 41.57 -8.44 14.76
C LEU A 434 41.36 -9.31 15.99
N GLN A 435 41.25 -8.67 17.15
CA GLN A 435 40.85 -9.30 18.41
C GLN A 435 39.70 -8.51 19.03
N VAL A 436 38.78 -9.21 19.71
CA VAL A 436 37.66 -8.54 20.39
C VAL A 436 38.16 -7.99 21.72
N ALA A 437 38.08 -6.66 21.90
CA ALA A 437 38.43 -6.00 23.15
C ALA A 437 37.22 -5.93 24.08
N THR A 438 36.12 -5.33 23.61
CA THR A 438 34.86 -5.24 24.35
C THR A 438 33.68 -5.55 23.43
N ARG A 439 32.63 -6.16 24.00
CA ARG A 439 31.39 -6.44 23.29
C ARG A 439 30.20 -6.30 24.22
N ASP A 440 29.14 -5.69 23.71
CA ASP A 440 27.83 -5.59 24.37
C ASP A 440 26.72 -5.71 23.31
N GLY A 441 25.65 -6.45 23.62
CA GLY A 441 24.54 -6.70 22.68
C GLY A 441 24.86 -7.62 21.48
N VAL A 442 26.09 -8.16 21.37
CA VAL A 442 26.52 -9.06 20.29
C VAL A 442 27.16 -10.35 20.83
N THR A 443 26.91 -11.47 20.13
CA THR A 443 27.53 -12.77 20.42
C THR A 443 28.44 -13.17 19.27
N GLN A 444 29.70 -13.53 19.58
CA GLN A 444 30.62 -14.02 18.57
C GLN A 444 30.22 -15.41 18.07
N LEU A 445 30.23 -15.57 16.75
CA LEU A 445 29.98 -16.83 16.05
C LEU A 445 31.30 -17.38 15.52
N ASP A 446 31.34 -18.70 15.28
CA ASP A 446 32.46 -19.35 14.60
C ASP A 446 32.26 -19.22 13.07
N PRO A 447 33.14 -18.48 12.36
CA PRO A 447 33.02 -18.28 10.91
C PRO A 447 33.04 -19.59 10.12
N GLN A 448 33.79 -20.61 10.59
CA GLN A 448 33.91 -21.89 9.89
C GLN A 448 32.59 -22.65 9.91
N LYS A 449 31.86 -22.61 11.03
CA LYS A 449 30.52 -23.20 11.16
C LYS A 449 29.48 -22.47 10.30
N SER A 450 29.78 -21.24 9.89
CA SER A 450 28.96 -20.43 8.97
C SER A 450 29.42 -20.51 7.50
N GLY A 451 30.33 -21.45 7.17
CA GLY A 451 30.78 -21.69 5.80
C GLY A 451 31.86 -20.74 5.29
N ILE A 452 32.35 -19.82 6.13
CA ILE A 452 33.37 -18.83 5.76
C ILE A 452 34.76 -19.42 6.01
N ARG A 453 35.54 -19.59 4.93
CA ARG A 453 36.89 -20.17 4.97
C ARG A 453 38.01 -19.14 4.98
N GLN A 454 37.68 -17.86 4.87
CA GLN A 454 38.66 -16.78 4.84
C GLN A 454 39.29 -16.60 6.24
N LYS A 455 40.62 -16.59 6.30
CA LYS A 455 41.38 -16.40 7.55
C LYS A 455 41.18 -14.98 8.08
N GLY A 456 41.08 -14.83 9.40
CA GLY A 456 41.01 -13.53 10.09
C GLY A 456 39.60 -12.90 10.15
N VAL A 457 38.60 -13.48 9.48
CA VAL A 457 37.22 -12.99 9.53
C VAL A 457 36.62 -13.23 10.90
N LEU A 458 35.93 -12.22 11.45
CA LEU A 458 35.14 -12.34 12.67
C LEU A 458 33.66 -12.30 12.31
N ALA A 459 32.85 -13.15 12.95
CA ALA A 459 31.42 -13.21 12.75
C ALA A 459 30.70 -12.96 14.08
N PHE A 460 29.62 -12.18 14.04
CA PHE A 460 28.83 -11.84 15.21
C PHE A 460 27.34 -11.97 14.90
N ARG A 461 26.57 -12.40 15.90
CA ARG A 461 25.11 -12.29 15.93
C ARG A 461 24.75 -11.04 16.73
N ILE A 462 24.01 -10.13 16.11
CA ILE A 462 23.41 -8.98 16.76
C ILE A 462 22.12 -9.44 17.43
N LEU A 463 22.07 -9.35 18.76
CA LEU A 463 20.91 -9.80 19.54
C LEU A 463 19.82 -8.73 19.58
N GLN A 464 20.25 -7.48 19.78
CA GLN A 464 19.41 -6.29 19.83
C GLN A 464 20.27 -5.05 19.55
N THR A 465 19.59 -3.94 19.24
CA THR A 465 20.20 -2.63 19.00
C THR A 465 19.67 -1.63 20.04
N PRO A 466 20.48 -0.69 20.56
CA PRO A 466 21.88 -0.44 20.23
C PRO A 466 22.82 -1.54 20.76
N TRP A 467 23.95 -1.72 20.08
CA TRP A 467 25.02 -2.64 20.49
C TRP A 467 26.37 -1.92 20.40
N SER A 468 27.39 -2.46 21.08
CA SER A 468 28.75 -1.93 20.98
C SER A 468 29.78 -3.03 20.80
N LEU A 469 30.74 -2.81 19.91
CA LEU A 469 31.83 -3.73 19.64
C LEU A 469 33.09 -2.91 19.41
N VAL A 470 34.13 -3.17 20.21
CA VAL A 470 35.45 -2.56 20.06
C VAL A 470 36.44 -3.67 19.75
N LEU A 471 37.21 -3.46 18.69
CA LEU A 471 38.24 -4.37 18.24
C LEU A 471 39.62 -3.82 18.58
N ALA A 472 40.51 -4.68 19.04
CA ALA A 472 41.94 -4.45 19.05
C ALA A 472 42.50 -4.87 17.68
N VAL A 473 43.07 -3.91 16.96
CA VAL A 473 43.61 -4.08 15.62
C VAL A 473 45.13 -4.07 15.68
N GLU A 474 45.75 -5.14 15.23
CA GLU A 474 47.20 -5.32 15.19
C GLU A 474 47.66 -5.51 13.75
N GLN A 475 48.71 -4.80 13.33
CA GLN A 475 49.36 -5.03 12.04
C GLN A 475 50.34 -6.19 12.19
N VAL A 476 50.26 -7.15 11.28
CA VAL A 476 51.13 -8.31 11.23
C VAL A 476 52.22 -8.06 10.19
N ASP A 477 53.48 -8.26 10.57
CA ASP A 477 54.59 -8.13 9.64
C ASP A 477 54.50 -9.18 8.52
N PRO A 478 54.89 -8.82 7.28
CA PRO A 478 54.95 -9.75 6.17
C PRO A 478 55.99 -10.84 6.44
N TRP A 479 55.67 -12.08 6.08
CA TRP A 479 56.63 -13.18 6.07
C TRP A 479 57.10 -13.44 4.65
N ILE A 480 58.38 -13.17 4.38
CA ILE A 480 58.92 -13.15 3.02
C ILE A 480 59.99 -14.24 2.90
N GLN A 481 59.78 -15.14 1.95
CA GLN A 481 60.78 -16.13 1.54
C GLN A 481 61.22 -15.85 0.11
N VAL A 482 62.53 -15.92 -0.15
CA VAL A 482 63.07 -15.71 -1.49
C VAL A 482 63.94 -16.87 -1.91
N THR A 483 63.62 -17.43 -3.07
CA THR A 483 64.50 -18.37 -3.78
C THR A 483 65.13 -17.65 -4.96
N SER A 484 66.45 -17.47 -4.95
CA SER A 484 67.16 -16.73 -5.99
C SER A 484 68.01 -17.65 -6.87
N LEU A 485 67.88 -17.55 -8.19
CA LEU A 485 68.77 -18.19 -9.16
C LEU A 485 69.53 -17.11 -9.93
N GLN A 486 70.86 -17.13 -9.84
CA GLN A 486 71.73 -16.23 -10.59
C GLN A 486 72.45 -16.97 -11.69
N HIS A 487 72.28 -16.49 -12.92
CA HIS A 487 73.01 -16.94 -14.08
C HIS A 487 73.99 -15.84 -14.51
N ALA A 488 75.29 -16.13 -14.43
CA ALA A 488 76.35 -15.23 -14.86
C ALA A 488 77.04 -15.77 -16.10
N THR A 489 77.07 -14.95 -17.16
CA THR A 489 77.84 -15.22 -18.38
C THR A 489 79.07 -14.34 -18.38
N VAL A 490 80.24 -14.96 -18.32
CA VAL A 490 81.54 -14.26 -18.28
C VAL A 490 82.06 -14.07 -19.70
N ALA A 491 82.29 -12.82 -20.11
CA ALA A 491 82.96 -12.44 -21.34
C ALA A 491 84.29 -11.73 -21.03
N GLU A 492 85.09 -11.43 -22.06
CA GLU A 492 86.47 -10.94 -21.91
C GLU A 492 86.60 -9.63 -21.10
N ALA A 493 85.63 -8.72 -21.21
CA ALA A 493 85.65 -7.41 -20.53
C ALA A 493 84.47 -7.18 -19.56
N GLN A 494 83.49 -8.09 -19.52
CA GLN A 494 82.26 -7.88 -18.75
C GLN A 494 81.63 -9.20 -18.32
N VAL A 495 80.96 -9.18 -17.17
CA VAL A 495 80.07 -10.25 -16.71
C VAL A 495 78.63 -9.77 -16.86
N LYS A 496 77.84 -10.49 -17.64
CA LYS A 496 76.39 -10.26 -17.73
C LYS A 496 75.68 -11.16 -16.72
N VAL A 497 74.87 -10.57 -15.86
CA VAL A 497 74.16 -11.31 -14.81
C VAL A 497 72.65 -11.18 -14.98
N LEU A 498 71.98 -12.32 -14.94
CA LEU A 498 70.52 -12.44 -14.87
C LEU A 498 70.17 -13.14 -13.55
N ALA A 499 69.47 -12.44 -12.68
CA ALA A 499 69.05 -12.94 -11.38
C ALA A 499 67.53 -13.05 -11.33
N ASN A 500 67.02 -14.27 -11.16
CA ASN A 500 65.61 -14.55 -10.94
C ASN A 500 65.37 -14.69 -9.44
N LEU A 501 64.56 -13.81 -8.86
CA LEU A 501 64.18 -13.79 -7.46
C LEU A 501 62.71 -14.21 -7.34
N GLN A 502 62.46 -15.44 -6.91
CA GLN A 502 61.11 -15.93 -6.64
C GLN A 502 60.76 -15.66 -5.18
N TYR A 503 59.94 -14.65 -4.96
CA TYR A 503 59.36 -14.30 -3.66
C TYR A 503 58.14 -15.16 -3.37
N GLN A 504 57.99 -15.55 -2.11
CA GLN A 504 56.77 -16.09 -1.51
C GLN A 504 56.44 -15.20 -0.32
N ILE A 505 55.44 -14.32 -0.51
CA ILE A 505 55.04 -13.32 0.48
C ILE A 505 53.78 -13.80 1.19
N GLU A 506 53.84 -13.92 2.52
CA GLU A 506 52.76 -14.40 3.36
C GLU A 506 52.43 -13.39 4.47
N ASN A 507 51.28 -13.58 5.13
CA ASN A 507 50.72 -12.75 6.22
C ASN A 507 50.29 -11.32 5.84
N ALA A 508 51.14 -10.54 5.17
CA ALA A 508 50.85 -9.16 4.75
C ALA A 508 51.43 -8.88 3.36
N GLY A 509 50.71 -8.09 2.56
CA GLY A 509 51.18 -7.71 1.23
C GLY A 509 52.24 -6.60 1.26
N LEU A 510 53.08 -6.54 0.23
CA LEU A 510 54.11 -5.51 0.06
C LEU A 510 53.80 -4.58 -1.13
N LYS A 511 54.11 -3.29 -0.98
CA LYS A 511 53.99 -2.28 -2.05
C LYS A 511 55.34 -1.87 -2.64
N SER A 512 56.43 -2.16 -1.94
CA SER A 512 57.79 -2.09 -2.48
C SER A 512 58.62 -3.27 -1.98
N LEU A 513 59.62 -3.64 -2.77
CA LEU A 513 60.62 -4.67 -2.46
C LEU A 513 61.99 -3.99 -2.46
N ARG A 514 62.87 -4.37 -1.57
CA ARG A 514 64.26 -3.88 -1.57
C ARG A 514 65.20 -4.98 -2.01
N VAL A 515 66.08 -4.67 -2.96
CA VAL A 515 67.06 -5.60 -3.53
C VAL A 515 68.44 -4.98 -3.47
N PHE A 516 69.41 -5.77 -3.02
CA PHE A 516 70.83 -5.41 -2.98
C PHE A 516 71.55 -5.99 -4.19
N LEU A 517 72.11 -5.11 -5.02
CA LEU A 517 72.91 -5.44 -6.19
C LEU A 517 74.36 -4.96 -6.01
N PRO A 518 75.37 -5.52 -6.69
CA PRO A 518 76.75 -5.05 -6.60
C PRO A 518 76.89 -3.55 -6.87
N THR A 519 77.77 -2.85 -6.14
CA THR A 519 77.98 -1.39 -6.33
C THR A 519 78.54 -1.02 -7.70
N ASN A 520 79.19 -1.97 -8.37
CA ASN A 520 79.70 -1.86 -9.75
C ASN A 520 78.73 -2.39 -10.81
N ALA A 521 77.45 -2.58 -10.46
CA ALA A 521 76.42 -3.00 -11.41
C ALA A 521 76.01 -1.83 -12.32
N GLU A 522 76.25 -2.00 -13.62
CA GLU A 522 75.86 -1.10 -14.68
C GLU A 522 74.64 -1.66 -15.46
N GLY A 523 73.84 -0.78 -16.04
CA GLY A 523 72.68 -1.17 -16.85
C GLY A 523 71.59 -1.93 -16.10
N VAL A 524 71.43 -1.68 -14.79
CA VAL A 524 70.44 -2.36 -13.93
C VAL A 524 69.04 -2.19 -14.49
N ARG A 525 68.36 -3.31 -14.71
CA ARG A 525 66.94 -3.36 -15.07
C ARG A 525 66.21 -4.41 -14.24
N PHE A 526 65.04 -4.03 -13.75
CA PHE A 526 64.10 -4.95 -13.11
C PHE A 526 62.93 -5.25 -14.07
N GLN A 527 62.44 -6.48 -14.02
CA GLN A 527 61.25 -6.93 -14.75
C GLN A 527 60.37 -7.78 -13.83
N GLY A 528 59.06 -7.52 -13.85
CA GLY A 528 58.07 -8.27 -13.07
C GLY A 528 56.65 -7.75 -13.37
N ASP A 529 55.64 -8.60 -13.19
CA ASP A 529 54.24 -8.34 -13.60
C ASP A 529 53.61 -7.08 -12.96
N GLN A 530 54.08 -6.68 -11.78
CA GLN A 530 53.54 -5.54 -11.02
C GLN A 530 54.54 -4.41 -10.80
N LEU A 531 55.67 -4.41 -11.51
CA LEU A 531 56.70 -3.38 -11.37
C LEU A 531 56.18 -2.01 -11.83
N ALA A 532 56.24 -1.01 -10.96
CA ALA A 532 55.87 0.37 -11.26
C ALA A 532 57.08 1.24 -11.56
N ASP A 533 58.06 1.24 -10.65
CA ASP A 533 59.28 2.03 -10.77
C ASP A 533 60.39 1.36 -9.95
N PHE A 534 61.64 1.73 -10.19
CA PHE A 534 62.76 1.31 -9.36
C PHE A 534 63.80 2.42 -9.21
N LEU A 535 64.24 2.63 -7.98
CA LEU A 535 65.12 3.74 -7.61
C LEU A 535 66.32 3.20 -6.84
N LYS A 536 67.51 3.71 -7.18
CA LYS A 536 68.72 3.47 -6.40
C LYS A 536 68.62 4.27 -5.10
N GLU A 537 68.68 3.61 -3.94
CA GLU A 537 68.60 4.28 -2.64
C GLU A 537 69.94 4.98 -2.31
N PRO A 538 70.01 6.33 -2.27
CA PRO A 538 71.27 7.03 -2.05
C PRO A 538 71.86 6.72 -0.66
N GLY A 539 73.14 6.35 -0.60
CA GLY A 539 73.86 6.09 0.67
C GLY A 539 73.57 4.74 1.33
N ALA A 540 72.66 3.92 0.79
CA ALA A 540 72.33 2.59 1.30
C ALA A 540 73.28 1.53 0.69
N VAL A 541 74.54 1.55 1.11
CA VAL A 541 75.57 0.58 0.68
C VAL A 541 76.01 -0.28 1.85
N THR A 542 75.89 -1.60 1.71
CA THR A 542 76.32 -2.59 2.71
C THR A 542 77.16 -3.66 2.04
N ASN A 543 78.36 -3.94 2.54
CA ASN A 543 79.23 -5.03 2.06
C ASN A 543 79.50 -5.03 0.54
N GLY A 544 79.62 -3.84 -0.08
CA GLY A 544 79.83 -3.70 -1.53
C GLY A 544 78.59 -3.99 -2.38
N LEU A 545 77.40 -3.99 -1.75
CA LEU A 545 76.10 -4.03 -2.41
C LEU A 545 75.36 -2.70 -2.19
N GLN A 546 74.72 -2.23 -3.23
CA GLN A 546 73.85 -1.06 -3.30
C GLN A 546 72.38 -1.50 -3.18
N ALA A 547 71.62 -0.85 -2.30
CA ALA A 547 70.18 -1.05 -2.22
C ALA A 547 69.42 -0.36 -3.36
N TRP A 548 68.40 -1.04 -3.86
CA TRP A 548 67.43 -0.58 -4.84
C TRP A 548 66.03 -0.81 -4.29
N GLU A 549 65.21 0.24 -4.29
CA GLU A 549 63.79 0.13 -4.01
C GLU A 549 63.05 -0.17 -5.32
N VAL A 550 62.26 -1.23 -5.31
CA VAL A 550 61.44 -1.70 -6.42
C VAL A 550 59.97 -1.47 -6.03
N LYS A 551 59.33 -0.45 -6.61
CA LYS A 551 57.94 -0.09 -6.31
C LYS A 551 56.97 -0.91 -7.15
N LEU A 552 55.85 -1.29 -6.56
CA LEU A 552 54.81 -2.10 -7.18
C LEU A 552 53.53 -1.28 -7.42
N HIS A 553 52.82 -1.56 -8.51
CA HIS A 553 51.55 -0.89 -8.86
C HIS A 553 50.45 -1.13 -7.83
N ARG A 554 50.42 -2.33 -7.24
CA ARG A 554 49.49 -2.74 -6.19
C ARG A 554 50.24 -3.55 -5.14
N ARG A 555 49.62 -3.73 -3.98
CA ARG A 555 50.14 -4.59 -2.92
C ARG A 555 50.15 -6.04 -3.41
N VAL A 556 51.31 -6.72 -3.33
CA VAL A 556 51.48 -8.11 -3.79
C VAL A 556 51.61 -9.04 -2.57
N ILE A 557 50.90 -10.16 -2.64
CA ILE A 557 50.94 -11.28 -1.69
C ILE A 557 50.97 -12.59 -2.47
N GLY A 558 51.58 -13.63 -1.92
CA GLY A 558 51.78 -14.92 -2.57
C GLY A 558 53.05 -14.95 -3.42
N PRO A 559 53.10 -15.82 -4.46
CA PRO A 559 54.28 -15.97 -5.28
C PRO A 559 54.47 -14.76 -6.21
N TYR A 560 55.68 -14.21 -6.24
CA TYR A 560 56.04 -13.10 -7.12
C TYR A 560 57.45 -13.30 -7.69
N LEU A 561 57.59 -13.20 -9.02
CA LEU A 561 58.87 -13.30 -9.69
C LEU A 561 59.39 -11.91 -10.03
N LEU A 562 60.57 -11.58 -9.52
CA LEU A 562 61.33 -10.39 -9.90
C LEU A 562 62.61 -10.81 -10.61
N GLN A 563 62.79 -10.35 -11.84
CA GLN A 563 64.00 -10.57 -12.60
C GLN A 563 64.86 -9.30 -12.59
N ALA A 564 66.11 -9.43 -12.18
CA ALA A 564 67.10 -8.36 -12.20
C ALA A 564 68.19 -8.69 -13.23
N THR A 565 68.45 -7.78 -14.16
CA THR A 565 69.52 -7.90 -15.16
C THR A 565 70.50 -6.76 -14.97
N TYR A 566 71.80 -7.06 -14.91
CA TYR A 566 72.86 -6.06 -14.81
C TYR A 566 74.17 -6.58 -15.40
N GLN A 567 75.14 -5.69 -15.58
CA GLN A 567 76.47 -6.00 -16.09
C GLN A 567 77.52 -5.45 -15.12
N THR A 568 78.63 -6.16 -14.95
CA THR A 568 79.78 -5.65 -14.18
C THR A 568 81.01 -5.68 -15.05
N LEU A 569 81.74 -4.58 -15.11
CA LEU A 569 83.02 -4.49 -15.83
C LEU A 569 84.09 -5.32 -15.11
N MET A 570 84.86 -6.08 -15.89
CA MET A 570 86.05 -6.78 -15.38
C MET A 570 87.25 -5.84 -15.47
N PRO A 571 88.08 -5.70 -14.41
CA PRO A 571 89.30 -4.90 -14.48
C PRO A 571 90.31 -5.51 -15.46
N ASP A 572 90.96 -4.69 -16.28
CA ASP A 572 92.05 -5.11 -17.14
C ASP A 572 93.18 -5.74 -16.30
N GLN A 573 93.50 -7.00 -16.58
CA GLN A 573 94.54 -7.82 -15.92
C GLN A 573 94.25 -8.38 -14.50
N ALA A 574 92.99 -8.56 -14.10
CA ALA A 574 92.68 -9.32 -12.88
C ALA A 574 92.56 -10.84 -13.14
N PRO A 575 93.38 -11.72 -12.51
CA PRO A 575 93.29 -13.17 -12.68
C PRO A 575 92.04 -13.80 -12.03
N GLN A 576 91.30 -13.04 -11.21
CA GLN A 576 90.10 -13.47 -10.51
C GLN A 576 89.05 -12.34 -10.47
N THR A 577 87.77 -12.70 -10.68
CA THR A 577 86.62 -11.80 -10.48
C THR A 577 85.68 -12.39 -9.45
N ILE A 578 85.24 -11.55 -8.51
CA ILE A 578 84.31 -11.94 -7.43
C ILE A 578 82.88 -11.70 -7.91
N LEU A 579 82.11 -12.77 -8.09
CA LEU A 579 80.68 -12.67 -8.38
C LEU A 579 79.89 -12.58 -7.08
N ARG A 580 79.57 -11.35 -6.66
CA ARG A 580 78.70 -11.10 -5.51
C ARG A 580 77.27 -11.47 -5.82
N GLY A 581 76.62 -12.17 -4.89
CA GLY A 581 75.22 -12.54 -5.06
C GLY A 581 74.27 -11.37 -4.85
N VAL A 582 73.24 -11.29 -5.70
CA VAL A 582 72.03 -10.49 -5.45
C VAL A 582 71.37 -10.96 -4.15
N GLN A 583 71.09 -10.01 -3.25
CA GLN A 583 70.42 -10.27 -1.97
C GLN A 583 69.07 -9.57 -1.96
N ALA A 584 68.04 -10.23 -1.43
CA ALA A 584 66.77 -9.58 -1.14
C ALA A 584 66.84 -9.02 0.28
N ALA A 585 66.45 -7.77 0.48
CA ALA A 585 66.42 -7.13 1.79
C ALA A 585 65.12 -7.46 2.52
N ASP A 586 65.13 -7.32 3.85
CA ASP A 586 63.94 -7.43 4.70
C ASP A 586 63.22 -8.81 4.59
N VAL A 587 63.98 -9.87 4.25
CA VAL A 587 63.47 -11.24 4.08
C VAL A 587 63.67 -12.10 5.31
N ASN A 588 62.70 -12.97 5.62
CA ASN A 588 62.80 -13.91 6.75
C ASN A 588 63.64 -15.15 6.40
N LEU A 589 63.61 -15.58 5.13
CA LEU A 589 64.40 -16.71 4.64
C LEU A 589 64.83 -16.48 3.18
N GLN A 590 66.14 -16.54 2.90
CA GLN A 590 66.66 -16.54 1.54
C GLN A 590 67.45 -17.81 1.25
N ARG A 591 67.17 -18.46 0.10
CA ARG A 591 67.98 -19.54 -0.46
C ARG A 591 68.46 -19.13 -1.85
N GLY A 592 69.77 -19.17 -2.07
CA GLY A 592 70.38 -18.74 -3.33
C GLY A 592 71.16 -19.85 -4.02
N PHE A 593 70.95 -19.99 -5.33
CA PHE A 593 71.72 -20.85 -6.23
C PHE A 593 72.45 -19.98 -7.26
N LYS A 594 73.74 -20.27 -7.49
CA LYS A 594 74.57 -19.55 -8.46
C LYS A 594 75.01 -20.52 -9.56
N HIS A 595 74.83 -20.13 -10.81
CA HIS A 595 75.30 -20.87 -11.99
C HIS A 595 76.15 -19.93 -12.85
N THR A 596 77.39 -20.31 -13.11
CA THR A 596 78.34 -19.52 -13.90
C THR A 596 78.70 -20.28 -15.18
N VAL A 597 78.66 -19.59 -16.32
CA VAL A 597 79.12 -20.14 -17.61
C VAL A 597 80.28 -19.28 -18.11
N SER A 598 81.43 -19.92 -18.31
CA SER A 598 82.67 -19.28 -18.81
C SER A 598 83.03 -19.85 -20.18
N ALA A 599 83.46 -19.00 -21.11
CA ALA A 599 84.14 -19.44 -22.33
C ALA A 599 85.62 -19.77 -22.03
N PRO A 600 86.26 -20.76 -22.68
CA PRO A 600 87.65 -21.14 -22.41
C PRO A 600 88.68 -20.29 -23.18
N PRO A 601 89.92 -20.06 -22.65
CA PRO A 601 90.31 -19.92 -21.25
C PRO A 601 91.06 -18.60 -20.95
N ARG A 602 90.81 -17.95 -19.80
CA ARG A 602 91.84 -17.19 -19.04
C ARG A 602 91.50 -16.74 -17.61
N SER A 603 90.30 -16.96 -17.06
CA SER A 603 89.94 -16.38 -15.75
C SER A 603 89.30 -17.38 -14.80
N ALA A 604 89.80 -17.47 -13.56
CA ALA A 604 89.18 -18.25 -12.49
C ALA A 604 88.12 -17.39 -11.78
N VAL A 605 86.88 -17.86 -11.68
CA VAL A 605 85.79 -17.17 -10.97
C VAL A 605 85.74 -17.69 -9.53
N SER A 606 85.83 -16.79 -8.54
CA SER A 606 85.57 -17.15 -7.14
C SER A 606 84.14 -16.76 -6.74
N LEU A 607 83.45 -17.66 -6.04
CA LEU A 607 82.07 -17.48 -5.58
C LEU A 607 82.11 -16.85 -4.19
N GLY A 608 81.62 -15.60 -4.07
CA GLY A 608 81.55 -14.83 -2.82
C GLY A 608 80.14 -14.47 -2.37
#